data_AF-B6UZ89-F1
#
_entry.id   AF-B6UZ89-F1
#
_cell.length_a   1.000
_cell.length_b   1.000
_cell.length_c   1.000
_cell.angle_alpha   90.00
_cell.angle_beta   90.00
_cell.angle_gamma   90.00
#
_symmetry.space_group_name_H-M   'P 1'
#
loop_
_entity.id
_entity.type
_entity.pdbx_description
1 polymer ?
#
loop_
_entity_poly.entity_id
_entity_poly.type
_entity_poly.pdbx_seq_one_letter_code
_entity_poly.pdbx_strand_id
1 'polypeptide(L)' 'AMELVLALEKLVNEKLHNLHSVATRCNDPQLSDFVESQFLQEQVDAVKKISEYVTQLRRIGKGHGVWHFDRMLLEEEA' A
#
# COMPACT_ATOMS: atom_id res chain seq x y z
N ALA A 1 9.29 1.03 -11.22
CA ALA A 1 7.92 0.51 -11.07
C ALA A 1 7.52 0.46 -9.60
N MET A 2 8.13 -0.39 -8.76
CA MET A 2 7.72 -0.52 -7.35
C MET A 2 7.80 0.74 -6.50
N GLU A 3 8.78 1.62 -6.72
CA GLU A 3 8.83 2.91 -6.00
C GLU A 3 7.66 3.85 -6.38
N LEU A 4 7.19 3.78 -7.64
CA LEU A 4 6.01 4.51 -8.08
C LEU A 4 4.74 3.93 -7.45
N VAL A 5 4.62 2.60 -7.39
CA VAL A 5 3.51 1.92 -6.71
C VAL A 5 3.47 2.36 -5.24
N LEU A 6 4.61 2.36 -4.54
CA LEU A 6 4.68 2.84 -3.15
C LEU A 6 4.19 4.29 -2.99
N ALA A 7 4.57 5.17 -3.92
CA ALA A 7 4.13 6.56 -3.90
C ALA A 7 2.61 6.68 -4.13
N LEU A 8 2.06 5.85 -5.03
CA LEU A 8 0.62 5.80 -5.28
C LEU A 8 -0.15 5.26 -4.07
N GLU A 9 0.33 4.22 -3.41
CA GLU A 9 -0.33 3.71 -2.19
C GLU A 9 -0.33 4.74 -1.06
N LYS A 10 0.77 5.47 -0.87
CA LYS A 10 0.82 6.57 0.11
C LYS A 10 -0.16 7.69 -0.24
N LEU A 11 -0.30 8.00 -1.53
CA LEU A 11 -1.28 8.99 -2.01
C LEU A 11 -2.71 8.52 -1.76
N VAL A 12 -3.03 7.26 -2.04
CA VAL A 12 -4.36 6.67 -1.76
C VAL A 12 -4.66 6.72 -0.26
N ASN A 13 -3.69 6.36 0.60
CA ASN A 13 -3.84 6.47 2.06
C ASN A 13 -4.16 7.91 2.50
N GLU A 14 -3.45 8.90 1.94
CA GLU A 14 -3.74 10.31 2.20
C GLU A 14 -5.16 10.69 1.76
N LYS A 15 -5.63 10.20 0.60
CA LYS A 15 -7.00 10.46 0.13
C LYS A 15 -8.05 9.79 1.00
N LEU A 16 -7.79 8.60 1.53
CA LEU A 16 -8.67 7.93 2.49
C LEU A 16 -8.75 8.70 3.82
N HIS A 17 -7.63 9.23 4.33
CA HIS A 17 -7.65 10.10 5.50
C HIS A 17 -8.42 11.41 5.25
N ASN A 18 -8.30 11.99 4.05
CA ASN A 18 -9.11 13.15 3.69
C ASN A 18 -10.61 12.83 3.64
N LEU A 19 -10.99 11.66 3.10
CA LEU A 19 -12.38 11.20 3.08
C LEU A 19 -12.92 11.00 4.51
N HIS A 20 -12.15 10.32 5.36
CA HIS A 20 -12.48 10.13 6.77
C HIS A 20 -12.68 11.45 7.50
N SER A 21 -11.81 12.44 7.27
CA SER A 21 -11.94 13.78 7.84
C SER A 21 -13.24 14.47 7.41
N VAL A 22 -13.66 14.32 6.15
CA VAL A 22 -14.94 14.84 5.66
C VAL A 22 -16.12 14.12 6.32
N ALA A 23 -16.08 12.78 6.43
CA ALA A 23 -17.11 12.00 7.10
C ALA A 23 -17.28 12.42 8.57
N THR A 24 -16.16 12.61 9.27
CA THR A 24 -16.11 13.11 10.65
C THR A 24 -16.72 14.51 10.75
N ARG A 25 -16.36 15.43 9.85
CA ARG A 25 -16.91 16.81 9.83
C ARG A 25 -18.41 16.84 9.54
N CYS A 26 -18.89 15.92 8.72
CA CYS A 26 -20.31 15.75 8.42
C CYS A 26 -21.07 15.00 9.52
N ASN A 27 -20.38 14.55 10.57
CA ASN A 27 -20.91 13.76 11.66
C ASN A 27 -21.63 12.50 11.14
N ASP A 28 -20.97 11.79 10.21
CA ASP A 28 -21.39 10.50 9.66
C ASP A 28 -20.51 9.38 10.25
N PRO A 29 -20.97 8.75 11.36
CA PRO A 29 -20.19 7.73 12.04
C PRO A 29 -20.08 6.43 11.23
N GLN A 30 -21.11 6.13 10.41
CA GLN A 30 -21.14 4.92 9.61
C GLN A 30 -20.09 4.98 8.49
N LEU A 31 -20.02 6.11 7.79
CA LEU A 31 -18.99 6.30 6.76
C LEU A 31 -17.59 6.34 7.36
N SER A 32 -17.42 6.97 8.53
CA SER A 32 -16.12 7.03 9.21
C SER A 32 -15.62 5.62 9.58
N ASP A 33 -16.47 4.81 10.21
CA ASP A 33 -16.16 3.42 10.58
C ASP A 33 -15.93 2.51 9.35
N PHE A 34 -16.71 2.70 8.28
CA PHE A 34 -16.50 1.99 7.02
C PHE A 34 -15.13 2.28 6.41
N VAL A 35 -14.70 3.55 6.38
CA VAL A 35 -13.38 3.93 5.85
C VAL A 35 -12.25 3.38 6.71
N GLU A 36 -12.38 3.42 8.04
CA GLU A 36 -11.40 2.86 8.96
C GLU A 36 -11.25 1.35 8.83
N SER A 37 -12.37 0.62 8.94
CA SER A 37 -12.38 -0.85 9.02
C SER A 37 -12.07 -1.52 7.69
N GLN A 38 -12.54 -0.97 6.57
CA GLN A 38 -12.39 -1.62 5.26
C GLN A 38 -11.18 -1.15 4.47
N PHE A 39 -10.66 0.06 4.72
CA PHE A 39 -9.62 0.62 3.84
C PHE A 39 -8.36 1.06 4.60
N LEU A 40 -8.49 1.81 5.70
CA LEU A 40 -7.29 2.38 6.34
C LEU A 40 -6.37 1.30 6.92
N GLN A 41 -6.93 0.23 7.49
CA GLN A 41 -6.12 -0.90 7.98
C GLN A 41 -5.40 -1.63 6.82
N GLU A 42 -6.14 -1.99 5.77
CA GLU A 42 -5.57 -2.65 4.58
C GLU A 42 -4.46 -1.82 3.95
N GLN A 43 -4.62 -0.49 3.94
CA GLN A 43 -3.66 0.42 3.36
C GLN A 43 -2.34 0.47 4.13
N VAL A 44 -2.36 0.31 5.46
CA VAL A 44 -1.12 0.20 6.27
C VAL A 44 -0.35 -1.06 5.88
N ASP A 45 -1.05 -2.18 5.72
CA ASP A 45 -0.46 -3.46 5.36
C ASP A 45 0.08 -3.44 3.91
N ALA A 46 -0.65 -2.85 2.97
CA ALA A 46 -0.22 -2.67 1.58
C ALA A 46 1.04 -1.80 1.48
N VAL A 47 1.06 -0.64 2.16
CA VAL A 47 2.23 0.26 2.17
C VAL A 47 3.45 -0.44 2.77
N LYS A 48 3.27 -1.23 3.83
CA LYS A 48 4.35 -2.03 4.43
C LYS A 48 4.89 -3.05 3.44
N LYS A 49 4.02 -3.88 2.85
CA LYS A 49 4.39 -4.93 1.89
C LYS A 49 5.19 -4.37 0.72
N ILE A 50 4.71 -3.28 0.12
CA ILE A 50 5.40 -2.64 -1.01
C ILE A 50 6.72 -1.97 -0.57
N SER A 51 6.79 -1.41 0.65
CA SER A 51 8.04 -0.86 1.19
C SER A 51 9.11 -1.94 1.38
N GLU A 52 8.71 -3.13 1.82
CA GLU A 52 9.59 -4.30 1.93
C GLU A 52 10.11 -4.71 0.55
N TYR A 53 9.23 -4.79 -0.46
CA TYR A 53 9.62 -5.06 -1.85
C TYR A 53 10.61 -4.04 -2.41
N VAL A 54 10.37 -2.74 -2.22
CA VAL A 54 11.29 -1.68 -2.63
C VAL A 54 12.65 -1.86 -1.95
N THR A 55 12.67 -2.17 -0.66
CA THR A 55 13.90 -2.37 0.11
C THR A 55 14.67 -3.60 -0.39
N GLN A 56 13.98 -4.70 -0.66
CA GLN A 56 14.59 -5.92 -1.22
C GLN A 56 15.19 -5.67 -2.60
N LEU A 57 14.46 -5.01 -3.50
CA LEU A 57 14.94 -4.64 -4.84
C LEU A 57 16.18 -3.74 -4.79
N ARG A 58 16.21 -2.77 -3.86
CA ARG A 58 17.39 -1.93 -3.63
C ARG A 58 18.59 -2.73 -3.13
N ARG A 59 18.37 -3.73 -2.27
CA ARG A 59 19.43 -4.59 -1.70
C ARG A 59 20.05 -5.53 -2.73
N ILE A 60 19.23 -6.17 -3.56
CA ILE A 60 19.69 -7.22 -4.49
C ILE A 60 20.28 -6.64 -5.79
N GLY A 61 19.98 -5.38 -6.12
CA GLY A 61 20.49 -4.73 -7.32
C GLY A 61 19.88 -5.27 -8.61
N LYS A 62 20.38 -4.78 -9.75
CA LYS A 62 19.85 -5.12 -11.08
C LYS A 62 20.35 -6.48 -11.57
N GLY A 63 19.68 -7.04 -12.58
CA GLY A 63 20.08 -8.29 -13.23
C GLY A 63 19.43 -9.50 -12.58
N HIS A 64 20.24 -10.51 -12.25
CA HIS A 64 19.76 -11.79 -11.73
C HIS A 64 18.93 -11.68 -10.44
N GLY A 65 19.26 -10.72 -9.56
CA GLY A 65 18.49 -10.48 -8.34
C GLY A 65 17.04 -10.10 -8.61
N VAL A 66 16.80 -9.25 -9.61
CA VAL A 66 15.43 -8.85 -10.01
C VAL A 66 14.66 -10.03 -10.59
N TRP A 67 15.31 -10.89 -11.38
CA TRP A 67 14.65 -12.09 -11.93
C TRP A 67 14.22 -13.06 -10.83
N HIS A 68 15.05 -13.27 -9.81
CA HIS A 68 14.67 -14.08 -8.64
C HIS A 68 13.53 -13.44 -7.83
N PHE A 69 13.55 -12.12 -7.65
CA PHE A 69 12.48 -11.40 -6.99
C PHE A 69 11.15 -11.52 -7.76
N ASP A 70 11.20 -11.44 -9.09
CA ASP A 70 10.05 -11.62 -9.97
C ASP A 70 9.46 -13.04 -9.87
N ARG A 71 10.31 -14.07 -9.85
CA ARG A 71 9.91 -15.47 -9.57
C ARG A 71 9.23 -15.62 -8.22
N MET A 72 9.79 -15.03 -7.16
CA MET A 72 9.21 -15.05 -5.82
C MET A 72 7.82 -14.40 -5.81
N LEU A 73 7.65 -13.27 -6.51
CA LEU A 73 6.37 -12.58 -6.57
C LEU A 73 5.29 -13.42 -7.28
N LEU A 74 5.66 -14.09 -8.38
CA LEU A 74 4.75 -15.01 -9.11
C LEU A 74 4.29 -16.20 -8.25
N GLU A 75 5.13 -16.67 -7.33
CA GLU A 75 4.78 -17.75 -6.40
C GLU A 75 3.91 -17.26 -5.23
N GLU A 76 4.08 -16.00 -4.81
CA GLU A 76 3.27 -15.38 -3.75
C GLU A 76 1.85 -15.02 -4.20
N GLU A 77 1.64 -14.82 -5.51
CA GLU A 77 0.34 -14.53 -6.12
C GLU A 77 -0.48 -15.79 -6.49
N ALA A 78 0.12 -16.99 -6.41
CA ALA A 78 -0.50 -18.27 -6.76
C ALA A 78 -1.18 -18.97 -5.57
#